data_AF-A0A2V9YU26-F1
#
_entry.id   AF-A0A2V9YU26-F1
#
_cell.length_a   1.000
_cell.length_b   1.000
_cell.length_c   1.000
_cell.angle_alpha   90.00
_cell.angle_beta   90.00
_cell.angle_gamma   90.00
#
_symmetry.space_group_name_H-M   'P 1'
#
loop_
_entity.id
_entity.type
_entity.pdbx_description
1 polymer ?
#
loop_
_entity_poly.entity_id
_entity_poly.type
_entity_poly.pdbx_seq_one_letter_code
_entity_poly.pdbx_strand_id
1 'polypeptide(L)'
;DFQRRPVLVRMHAHCLAGDVFGAAWCDCRATIAASLQQIADQGEGALIYLHQTSKGFSIERVGDKPTLAFHRESRDSAHPEHQRKTQRETGIGAQILSDLKIREIRLLTNHPRKVAALEGYGVRIVEQVPIALRERSARL
;
A
#
# COMPACT_ATOMS: atom_id res chain seq x y z
N ASP A 1 -18.70 0.25 -14.28
CA ASP A 1 -19.67 0.16 -13.17
C ASP A 1 -19.30 -1.08 -12.38
N PHE A 2 -18.76 -0.90 -11.17
CA PHE A 2 -18.03 -1.93 -10.40
C PHE A 2 -18.91 -3.01 -9.74
N GLN A 3 -20.12 -3.22 -10.25
CA GLN A 3 -21.16 -4.01 -9.57
C GLN A 3 -21.32 -5.43 -10.11
N ARG A 4 -20.63 -5.80 -11.19
CA ARG A 4 -20.83 -7.11 -11.84
C ARG A 4 -19.98 -8.22 -11.25
N ARG A 5 -18.80 -7.90 -10.69
CA ARG A 5 -17.82 -8.86 -10.14
C ARG A 5 -16.97 -8.20 -9.06
N PRO A 6 -16.35 -8.97 -8.16
CA PRO A 6 -15.38 -8.44 -7.21
C PRO A 6 -14.20 -7.74 -7.91
N VAL A 7 -13.87 -6.53 -7.47
CA VAL A 7 -12.87 -5.66 -8.10
C VAL A 7 -11.48 -5.97 -7.54
N LEU A 8 -10.45 -6.07 -8.39
CA LEU A 8 -9.08 -6.20 -7.92
C LEU A 8 -8.59 -4.86 -7.35
N VAL A 9 -8.24 -4.81 -6.07
CA VAL A 9 -7.89 -3.57 -5.37
C VAL A 9 -6.54 -3.68 -4.68
N ARG A 10 -5.67 -2.69 -4.93
CA ARG A 10 -4.42 -2.48 -4.17
C ARG A 10 -4.59 -1.29 -3.23
N MET A 11 -4.53 -1.52 -1.92
CA MET A 11 -4.34 -0.45 -0.95
C MET A 11 -2.85 -0.22 -0.74
N HIS A 12 -2.33 0.89 -1.22
CA HIS A 12 -0.90 1.18 -1.19
C HIS A 12 -0.57 2.31 -0.22
N ALA A 13 0.28 2.01 0.74
CA ALA A 13 0.85 3.00 1.63
C ALA A 13 1.97 3.76 0.90
N HIS A 14 1.78 5.06 0.68
CA HIS A 14 2.77 5.96 0.08
C HIS A 14 4.15 5.82 0.75
N CYS A 15 5.16 5.55 -0.08
CA CYS A 15 6.56 5.58 0.29
C CYS A 15 7.29 6.53 -0.64
N LEU A 16 7.48 7.79 -0.24
CA LEU A 16 8.16 8.79 -1.08
C LEU A 16 9.51 8.31 -1.62
N ALA A 17 10.36 7.76 -0.73
CA ALA A 17 11.69 7.27 -1.09
C ALA A 17 11.64 6.15 -2.14
N GLY A 18 10.73 5.18 -1.98
CA GLY A 18 10.60 4.05 -2.89
C GLY A 18 9.85 4.39 -4.17
N ASP A 19 8.65 4.92 -4.03
CA ASP A 19 7.69 5.13 -5.11
C ASP A 19 8.16 6.23 -6.08
N VAL A 20 8.71 7.33 -5.55
CA VAL A 20 9.11 8.50 -6.34
C VAL A 20 10.61 8.48 -6.63
N PHE A 21 11.44 8.29 -5.60
CA PHE A 21 12.91 8.36 -5.75
C PHE A 21 13.57 7.02 -6.09
N GLY A 22 12.82 5.91 -6.12
CA GLY A 22 13.35 4.61 -6.52
C GLY A 22 14.38 4.02 -5.55
N ALA A 23 14.26 4.29 -4.25
CA ALA A 23 15.17 3.81 -3.23
C ALA A 23 15.39 2.29 -3.30
N ALA A 24 16.66 1.86 -3.24
CA ALA A 24 17.04 0.46 -3.40
C ALA A 24 16.75 -0.43 -2.18
N TRP A 25 16.52 0.17 -1.00
CA TRP A 25 16.34 -0.55 0.26
C TRP A 25 14.89 -0.94 0.57
N CYS A 26 13.93 -0.65 -0.31
CA CYS A 26 12.55 -1.10 -0.19
C CYS A 26 11.98 -1.60 -1.52
N ASP A 27 10.91 -2.38 -1.44
CA ASP A 27 10.23 -2.97 -2.61
C ASP A 27 9.02 -2.15 -3.08
N CYS A 28 8.82 -0.95 -2.54
CA CYS A 28 7.59 -0.16 -2.77
C CYS A 28 7.37 0.14 -4.26
N ARG A 29 8.43 0.51 -5.00
CA ARG A 29 8.36 0.72 -6.45
C ARG A 29 7.97 -0.54 -7.21
N ALA A 30 8.62 -1.67 -6.92
CA ALA A 30 8.30 -2.95 -7.54
C ALA A 30 6.87 -3.39 -7.22
N THR A 31 6.41 -3.10 -6.00
CA THR A 31 5.06 -3.40 -5.52
C THR A 31 4.00 -2.61 -6.25
N ILE A 32 4.18 -1.30 -6.43
CA ILE A 32 3.25 -0.48 -7.23
C ILE A 32 3.23 -0.98 -8.67
N ALA A 33 4.40 -1.15 -9.29
CA ALA A 33 4.51 -1.56 -10.69
C ALA A 33 3.82 -2.90 -10.94
N ALA A 34 4.09 -3.91 -10.10
CA ALA A 34 3.44 -5.21 -10.19
C ALA A 34 1.93 -5.12 -9.92
N SER A 35 1.49 -4.30 -8.96
CA SER A 35 0.06 -4.12 -8.67
C SER A 35 -0.68 -3.49 -9.84
N LEU A 36 -0.13 -2.43 -10.43
CA LEU A 36 -0.69 -1.78 -11.62
C LEU A 36 -0.73 -2.73 -12.82
N GLN A 37 0.32 -3.53 -13.02
CA GLN A 37 0.35 -4.54 -14.08
C GLN A 37 -0.76 -5.58 -13.88
N GLN A 38 -0.88 -6.16 -12.68
CA GLN A 38 -1.94 -7.14 -12.39
C GLN A 38 -3.35 -6.55 -12.53
N ILE A 39 -3.55 -5.29 -12.14
CA ILE A 39 -4.81 -4.57 -12.36
C ILE A 39 -5.10 -4.40 -13.86
N ALA A 40 -4.09 -4.01 -14.64
CA ALA A 40 -4.21 -3.87 -16.09
C ALA A 40 -4.53 -5.22 -16.77
N ASP A 41 -3.87 -6.30 -16.35
CA ASP A 41 -4.07 -7.64 -16.89
C ASP A 41 -5.48 -8.19 -16.60
N GLN A 42 -6.10 -7.79 -15.48
CA GLN A 42 -7.51 -8.12 -15.19
C GLN A 42 -8.51 -7.28 -16.01
N GLY A 43 -8.09 -6.12 -16.54
CA GLY A 43 -8.95 -5.17 -17.27
C GLY A 43 -9.87 -4.31 -16.39
N GLU A 44 -10.02 -4.63 -15.11
CA GLU A 44 -10.80 -3.85 -14.13
C GLU A 44 -10.14 -3.93 -12.75
N GLY A 45 -9.90 -2.77 -12.13
CA GLY A 45 -9.34 -2.70 -10.78
C GLY A 45 -9.11 -1.28 -10.31
N ALA A 46 -8.63 -1.15 -9.07
CA ALA A 46 -8.31 0.14 -8.47
C ALA A 46 -7.02 0.07 -7.65
N LEU A 47 -6.20 1.11 -7.73
CA LEU A 47 -5.08 1.35 -6.82
C LEU A 47 -5.42 2.56 -5.94
N ILE A 48 -5.56 2.32 -4.64
CA ILE A 48 -5.84 3.37 -3.65
C ILE A 48 -4.50 3.80 -3.05
N TYR A 49 -4.06 5.01 -3.38
CA TYR A 49 -2.79 5.57 -2.91
C TYR A 49 -2.99 6.39 -1.64
N LEU A 50 -2.61 5.82 -0.49
CA LEU A 50 -2.85 6.42 0.82
C LEU A 50 -1.64 7.25 1.23
N HIS A 51 -1.76 8.57 1.14
CA HIS A 51 -0.65 9.52 1.32
C HIS A 51 -0.24 9.75 2.78
N GLN A 52 -1.10 9.44 3.76
CA GLN A 52 -0.91 9.72 5.19
C GLN A 52 0.05 8.73 5.91
N THR A 53 0.87 8.02 5.14
CA THR A 53 1.57 6.79 5.52
C THR A 53 3.07 6.97 5.75
N SER A 54 3.71 8.03 5.24
CA SER A 54 5.12 8.27 5.54
C SER A 54 5.26 9.42 6.54
N LYS A 55 6.19 9.30 7.50
CA LYS A 55 6.61 10.44 8.35
C LYS A 55 7.32 11.54 7.53
N GLY A 56 7.40 11.40 6.20
CA GLY A 56 8.08 12.32 5.29
C GLY A 56 9.59 12.12 5.28
N PHE A 57 10.29 13.22 5.06
CA PHE A 57 11.74 13.31 5.14
C PHE A 57 12.13 14.45 6.08
N SER A 58 13.29 14.31 6.71
CA SER A 58 13.98 15.34 7.46
C SER A 58 15.27 15.75 6.73
N ILE A 59 15.77 16.95 7.02
CA ILE A 59 17.13 17.34 6.64
C ILE A 59 17.99 17.21 7.89
N GLU A 60 18.93 16.29 7.88
CA GLU A 60 19.87 16.05 8.96
C GLU A 60 21.25 16.60 8.60
N ARG A 61 22.02 17.03 9.60
CA ARG A 61 23.41 17.46 9.43
C ARG A 61 24.32 16.26 9.66
N VAL A 62 25.04 15.84 8.62
CA VAL A 62 26.12 14.84 8.74
C VAL A 62 27.44 15.59 8.53
N GLY A 63 28.06 16.00 9.64
CA GLY A 63 29.13 17.02 9.63
C GLY A 63 28.58 18.37 9.15
N ASP A 64 29.29 19.01 8.20
CA ASP A 64 28.88 20.30 7.61
C ASP A 64 27.92 20.17 6.42
N LYS A 65 27.52 18.95 6.04
CA LYS A 65 26.66 18.73 4.86
C LYS A 65 25.21 18.44 5.27
N PRO A 66 24.23 19.17 4.71
CA PRO A 66 22.82 18.80 4.85
C PRO A 66 22.53 17.53 4.03
N THR A 67 21.94 16.54 4.69
CA THR A 67 21.60 15.23 4.13
C THR A 67 20.11 14.97 4.27
N LEU A 68 19.47 14.47 3.22
CA LEU A 68 18.07 14.05 3.28
C LEU A 68 17.97 12.71 4.02
N ALA A 69 17.25 12.70 5.14
CA ALA A 69 16.94 11.49 5.89
C ALA A 69 15.46 11.15 5.70
N PHE A 70 15.19 10.00 5.10
CA PHE A 70 13.82 9.50 4.97
C PHE A 70 13.44 8.73 6.22
N HIS A 71 12.31 9.09 6.82
CA HIS A 71 11.82 8.34 7.97
C HIS A 71 11.45 6.92 7.54
N ARG A 72 12.14 5.95 8.10
CA ARG A 72 11.83 4.53 7.92
C ARG A 72 10.73 4.18 8.92
N GLU A 73 9.58 3.73 8.43
CA GLU A 73 8.69 2.99 9.32
C GLU A 73 9.41 1.72 9.76
N SER A 74 9.40 1.48 11.06
CA SER A 74 9.87 0.22 11.61
C SER A 74 9.02 -0.88 10.99
N ARG A 75 9.67 -1.92 10.44
CA ARG A 75 8.97 -3.14 9.98
C ARG A 75 8.32 -3.90 11.13
N ASP A 76 8.50 -3.44 12.37
CA ASP A 76 7.85 -4.00 13.54
C ASP A 76 6.37 -3.63 13.58
N SER A 77 5.60 -4.32 12.74
CA SER A 77 4.15 -4.22 12.66
C SER A 77 3.43 -4.61 13.95
N ALA A 78 4.13 -5.18 14.95
CA ALA A 78 3.57 -5.49 16.25
C ALA A 78 3.44 -4.26 17.15
N HIS A 79 4.19 -3.19 16.89
CA HIS A 79 4.14 -2.00 17.75
C HIS A 79 2.76 -1.30 17.66
N PRO A 80 2.13 -0.95 18.80
CA PRO A 80 0.76 -0.43 18.83
C PRO A 80 0.50 0.80 17.96
N GLU A 81 1.47 1.71 17.86
CA GLU A 81 1.33 2.89 17.00
C GLU A 81 1.23 2.54 15.51
N HIS A 82 2.00 1.57 15.04
CA HIS A 82 1.95 1.12 13.64
C HIS A 82 0.61 0.43 13.33
N GLN A 83 0.05 -0.31 14.31
CA GLN A 83 -1.29 -0.90 14.16
C GLN A 83 -2.38 0.16 14.09
N ARG A 84 -2.35 1.18 14.97
CA ARG A 84 -3.31 2.30 14.94
C ARG A 84 -3.26 3.07 13.62
N LYS A 85 -2.06 3.32 13.12
CA LYS A 85 -1.86 3.98 11.84
C LYS A 85 -2.41 3.16 10.67
N THR A 86 -2.07 1.86 10.63
CA THR A 86 -2.63 0.93 9.63
C THR A 86 -4.16 0.90 9.68
N GLN A 87 -4.77 0.90 10.87
CA GLN A 87 -6.22 0.89 11.03
C GLN A 87 -6.87 2.16 10.49
N ARG A 88 -6.29 3.34 10.75
CA ARG A 88 -6.76 4.62 10.20
C ARG A 88 -6.71 4.61 8.67
N GLU A 89 -5.60 4.16 8.10
CA GLU A 89 -5.41 4.06 6.65
C GLU A 89 -6.40 3.09 6.01
N THR A 90 -6.64 1.95 6.66
CA THR A 90 -7.65 0.98 6.24
C THR A 90 -9.03 1.62 6.22
N GLY A 91 -9.39 2.40 7.25
CA GLY A 91 -10.65 3.13 7.31
C GLY A 91 -10.80 4.17 6.20
N ILE A 92 -9.76 4.96 5.92
CA ILE A 92 -9.78 5.94 4.81
C ILE A 92 -9.95 5.22 3.47
N GLY A 93 -9.20 4.14 3.24
CA GLY A 93 -9.35 3.34 2.03
C GLY A 93 -10.75 2.72 1.89
N ALA A 94 -11.34 2.27 3.00
CA ALA A 94 -12.72 1.78 3.02
C ALA A 94 -13.73 2.84 2.58
N GLN A 95 -13.59 4.07 3.08
CA GLN A 95 -14.46 5.19 2.72
C GLN A 95 -14.34 5.53 1.24
N ILE A 96 -13.11 5.58 0.71
CA ILE A 96 -12.87 5.80 -0.72
C ILE A 96 -13.55 4.72 -1.56
N LEU A 97 -13.39 3.45 -1.20
CA LEU A 97 -14.02 2.34 -1.93
C LEU A 97 -15.54 2.40 -1.87
N SER A 98 -16.10 2.75 -0.71
CA SER A 98 -17.55 2.90 -0.51
C SER A 98 -18.13 4.03 -1.36
N ASP A 99 -17.45 5.18 -1.42
CA ASP A 99 -17.83 6.33 -2.26
C ASP A 99 -17.78 6.00 -3.77
N LEU A 100 -16.76 5.22 -4.17
CA LEU A 100 -16.65 4.67 -5.53
C LEU A 100 -17.64 3.52 -5.81
N LYS A 101 -18.50 3.16 -4.83
CA LYS A 101 -19.48 2.08 -4.90
C LYS A 101 -18.87 0.70 -5.13
N ILE A 102 -17.61 0.50 -4.73
CA ILE A 102 -16.90 -0.78 -4.78
C ILE A 102 -17.18 -1.53 -3.48
N ARG A 103 -18.05 -2.55 -3.53
CA ARG A 103 -18.50 -3.30 -2.35
C ARG A 103 -17.80 -4.63 -2.14
N GLU A 104 -17.34 -5.27 -3.20
CA GLU A 104 -16.64 -6.56 -3.14
C GLU A 104 -15.27 -6.42 -3.77
N ILE A 105 -14.23 -6.77 -3.02
CA ILE A 105 -12.85 -6.62 -3.47
C ILE A 105 -12.04 -7.90 -3.37
N ARG A 106 -11.15 -8.08 -4.33
CA ARG A 106 -10.02 -8.98 -4.29
C ARG A 106 -8.80 -8.15 -3.88
N LEU A 107 -8.33 -8.30 -2.65
CA LEU A 107 -7.28 -7.45 -2.10
C LEU A 107 -5.89 -7.91 -2.55
N LEU A 108 -5.17 -7.05 -3.27
CA LEU A 108 -3.76 -7.24 -3.63
C LEU A 108 -2.83 -6.96 -2.44
N THR A 109 -2.35 -8.03 -1.80
CA THR A 109 -1.46 -7.93 -0.63
C THR A 109 -0.55 -9.15 -0.48
N ASN A 110 0.69 -8.91 -0.05
CA ASN A 110 1.63 -9.95 0.42
C ASN A 110 1.65 -10.07 1.95
N HIS A 111 0.84 -9.27 2.64
CA HIS A 111 0.73 -9.25 4.09
C HIS A 111 -0.71 -9.55 4.48
N PRO A 112 -1.07 -10.84 4.68
CA PRO A 112 -2.41 -11.21 5.10
C PRO A 112 -2.65 -10.68 6.52
N ARG A 113 -3.65 -9.80 6.66
CA ARG A 113 -4.10 -9.30 7.96
C ARG A 113 -5.59 -9.56 8.10
N LYS A 114 -6.06 -9.73 9.34
CA LYS A 114 -7.51 -9.72 9.65
C LYS A 114 -8.04 -8.31 9.40
N VAL A 115 -8.59 -8.06 8.22
CA VAL A 115 -9.12 -6.75 7.87
C VAL A 115 -10.56 -6.61 8.36
N ALA A 116 -10.77 -6.67 9.68
CA ALA A 116 -12.09 -6.49 10.29
C ALA A 116 -12.67 -5.08 10.08
N ALA A 117 -11.88 -4.13 9.57
CA ALA A 117 -12.25 -2.71 9.48
C ALA A 117 -13.04 -2.33 8.22
N LEU A 118 -13.07 -3.15 7.15
CA LEU A 118 -13.73 -2.77 5.89
C LEU A 118 -15.25 -3.03 5.90
N GLU A 119 -15.70 -4.05 6.65
CA GLU A 119 -17.10 -4.46 6.67
C GLU A 119 -18.03 -3.35 7.20
N GLY A 120 -17.57 -2.56 8.16
CA GLY A 120 -18.31 -1.40 8.69
C GLY A 120 -18.57 -0.29 7.67
N TYR A 121 -17.88 -0.30 6.52
CA TYR A 121 -18.09 0.63 5.41
C TYR A 121 -18.83 -0.01 4.22
N GLY A 122 -19.34 -1.23 4.40
CA GLY A 122 -20.03 -1.99 3.34
C GLY A 122 -19.07 -2.56 2.29
N VAL A 123 -17.79 -2.72 2.62
CA VAL A 123 -16.75 -3.28 1.73
C VAL A 123 -16.32 -4.65 2.25
N ARG A 124 -16.49 -5.68 1.42
CA ARG A 124 -16.16 -7.08 1.73
C ARG A 124 -14.95 -7.53 0.93
N ILE A 125 -13.93 -8.05 1.62
CA ILE A 125 -12.82 -8.76 0.96
C ILE A 125 -13.29 -10.18 0.68
N VAL A 126 -13.42 -10.54 -0.59
CA VAL A 126 -13.82 -11.89 -1.02
C VAL A 126 -12.62 -12.80 -1.31
N GLU A 127 -11.46 -12.21 -1.55
CA GLU A 127 -10.22 -12.92 -1.90
C GLU A 127 -9.01 -12.06 -1.53
N GLN A 128 -7.91 -12.68 -1.13
CA GLN A 128 -6.60 -12.03 -1.04
C GLN A 128 -5.70 -12.59 -2.14
N VAL A 129 -5.20 -11.70 -2.98
CA VAL A 129 -4.39 -12.04 -4.15
C VAL A 129 -2.96 -11.57 -3.89
N PRO A 130 -1.96 -12.45 -4.00
CA PRO A 130 -0.57 -12.06 -3.83
C PRO A 130 -0.12 -11.10 -4.94
N ILE A 131 0.88 -10.29 -4.64
CA ILE A 131 1.53 -9.40 -5.59
C ILE A 131 2.73 -10.13 -6.17
N ALA A 132 2.70 -10.37 -7.48
CA ALA A 132 3.80 -10.99 -8.22
C ALA A 132 5.02 -10.06 -8.30
N LEU A 133 5.81 -10.03 -7.23
CA LEU A 133 7.11 -9.36 -7.22
C LEU A 133 8.11 -10.20 -8.01
N ARG A 134 8.77 -9.60 -8.99
CA ARG A 134 9.98 -10.20 -9.56
C ARG A 134 11.05 -10.23 -8.46
N GLU A 135 11.68 -11.38 -8.25
CA GLU A 135 12.84 -11.47 -7.37
C GLU A 135 13.87 -10.41 -7.79
N ARG A 136 14.40 -9.66 -6.82
CA ARG A 136 15.59 -8.86 -7.09
C ARG A 136 16.67 -9.85 -7.49
N SER A 137 17.16 -9.77 -8.73
CA SER A 137 18.46 -10.33 -9.07
C SER A 137 19.42 -9.76 -8.04
N ALA A 138 19.92 -10.62 -7.13
CA ALA A 138 20.89 -10.23 -6.14
C ALA A 138 22.07 -9.60 -6.90
N ARG A 139 22.16 -8.27 -6.87
CA ARG A 139 23.31 -7.59 -7.44
C ARG A 139 24.47 -7.83 -6.47
N LEU A 140 25.45 -8.59 -6.97
CA LEU A 140 26.80 -8.74 -6.44
C LEU A 140 27.39 -7.39 -6.00
#